data_AF-A0A3A8J0K5-F1
#
_entry.id   AF-A0A3A8J0K5-F1
#
_cell.length_a   1.000
_cell.length_b   1.000
_cell.length_c   1.000
_cell.angle_alpha   90.00
_cell.angle_beta   90.00
_cell.angle_gamma   90.00
#
_symmetry.space_group_name_H-M   'P 1'
#
loop_
_entity.id
_entity.type
_entity.pdbx_description
1 polymer ?
#
loop_
_entity_poly.entity_id
_entity_poly.type
_entity_poly.pdbx_seq_one_letter_code
_entity_poly.pdbx_strand_id
1 'polypeptide(L)'
;MVSSAFLLLGPAGCDESQSVACADNCPAVEGAYPLRFTGDAGLPAECVNLNVQPLAEGEVLNIQRTEGGMLTGTLAGVALTGQVYATGDLTLTGVPPPSSDGGVSTVYTLNATHTGGPEDGGVGSSLSGNFTGQFSRVQGTSALRCNVARPFTATRQ
;
A
#
# COMPACT_ATOMS: atom_id res chain seq x y z
N MET A 1 3.76 9.75 -61.15
CA MET A 1 3.60 8.70 -60.11
C MET A 1 4.71 8.92 -59.08
N VAL A 2 4.35 9.66 -58.03
CA VAL A 2 4.38 9.24 -56.61
C VAL A 2 5.80 9.29 -56.01
N SER A 3 6.17 10.46 -55.49
CA SER A 3 7.09 10.56 -54.36
C SER A 3 6.24 10.81 -53.12
N SER A 4 5.88 9.74 -52.43
CA SER A 4 5.18 9.77 -51.15
C SER A 4 6.08 10.38 -50.08
N ALA A 5 5.67 11.52 -49.54
CA ALA A 5 6.21 12.06 -48.31
C ALA A 5 5.82 11.14 -47.14
N PHE A 6 6.77 10.34 -46.65
CA PHE A 6 6.60 9.60 -45.40
C PHE A 6 6.80 10.56 -44.23
N LEU A 7 5.69 11.11 -43.74
CA LEU A 7 5.55 11.56 -42.36
C LEU A 7 5.45 10.32 -41.48
N LEU A 8 6.57 9.86 -40.93
CA LEU A 8 6.56 8.89 -39.84
C LEU A 8 6.98 9.59 -38.56
N LEU A 9 5.98 9.68 -37.68
CA LEU A 9 5.96 10.24 -36.36
C LEU A 9 7.23 9.86 -35.59
N GLY A 10 7.88 10.86 -34.99
CA GLY A 10 8.93 10.62 -34.03
C GLY A 10 8.42 9.74 -32.89
N PRO A 11 9.24 8.82 -32.35
CA PRO A 11 8.92 8.21 -31.07
C PRO A 11 8.79 9.36 -30.07
N ALA A 12 7.60 9.54 -29.51
CA ALA A 12 7.42 10.33 -28.32
C ALA A 12 8.46 9.82 -27.31
N GLY A 13 9.30 10.74 -26.82
CA GLY A 13 10.31 10.40 -25.84
C GLY A 13 9.65 9.66 -24.68
N CYS A 14 10.00 8.39 -24.50
CA CYS A 14 9.90 7.74 -23.21
C CYS A 14 11.03 8.33 -22.35
N ASP A 15 10.78 9.56 -21.93
CA ASP A 15 11.57 10.26 -20.95
C ASP A 15 11.32 9.60 -19.59
N GLU A 16 12.43 9.36 -18.90
CA GLU A 16 12.52 9.34 -17.45
C GLU A 16 11.85 8.17 -16.71
N SER A 17 12.72 7.21 -16.37
CA SER A 17 12.74 6.56 -15.05
C SER A 17 12.23 7.49 -13.94
N GLN A 18 10.94 7.45 -13.61
CA GLN A 18 10.37 7.96 -12.35
C GLN A 18 8.84 7.72 -12.29
N SER A 19 8.41 6.91 -11.32
CA SER A 19 7.26 7.23 -10.43
C SER A 19 5.86 7.44 -11.04
N VAL A 20 5.61 7.11 -12.31
CA VAL A 20 4.25 7.22 -12.87
C VAL A 20 3.40 6.05 -12.39
N ALA A 21 2.23 6.34 -11.82
CA ALA A 21 1.24 5.32 -11.48
C ALA A 21 0.91 4.52 -12.75
N CYS A 22 0.98 3.21 -12.66
CA CYS A 22 0.81 2.36 -13.82
C CYS A 22 -0.62 2.46 -14.35
N ALA A 23 -0.76 2.81 -15.63
CA ALA A 23 -2.05 2.94 -16.32
C ALA A 23 -2.38 1.72 -17.19
N ASP A 24 -1.38 1.15 -17.88
CA ASP A 24 -1.52 0.03 -18.80
C ASP A 24 -0.48 -1.06 -18.49
N ASN A 25 -0.88 -2.34 -18.59
CA ASN A 25 -0.02 -3.52 -18.36
C ASN A 25 0.67 -3.55 -16.98
N CYS A 26 -0.10 -3.31 -15.92
CA CYS A 26 0.41 -3.28 -14.56
C CYS A 26 0.67 -4.66 -13.97
N PRO A 27 1.63 -4.79 -13.04
CA PRO A 27 1.82 -6.02 -12.27
C PRO A 27 0.50 -6.46 -11.61
N ALA A 28 0.21 -7.76 -11.72
CA ALA A 28 -0.99 -8.39 -11.17
C ALA A 28 -0.86 -8.58 -9.65
N VAL A 29 -0.97 -7.46 -8.93
CA VAL A 29 -0.80 -7.39 -7.46
C VAL A 29 -2.07 -7.69 -6.68
N GLU A 30 -3.21 -7.86 -7.34
CA GLU A 30 -4.51 -8.14 -6.71
C GLU A 30 -4.47 -9.50 -6.01
N GLY A 31 -5.12 -9.64 -4.85
CA GLY A 31 -5.16 -10.90 -4.10
C GLY A 31 -5.17 -10.71 -2.59
N ALA A 32 -5.19 -11.84 -1.87
CA ALA A 32 -5.15 -11.88 -0.42
C ALA A 32 -3.72 -12.14 0.08
N TYR A 33 -3.23 -11.26 0.93
CA TYR A 33 -1.85 -11.27 1.44
C TYR A 33 -1.87 -11.28 2.98
N PRO A 34 -1.80 -12.46 3.62
CA PRO A 34 -1.60 -12.55 5.07
C PRO A 34 -0.27 -11.93 5.46
N LEU A 35 -0.29 -10.84 6.23
CA LEU A 35 0.90 -10.10 6.61
C LEU A 35 1.72 -10.86 7.67
N ARG A 36 3.02 -10.94 7.46
CA ARG A 36 4.02 -11.43 8.41
C ARG A 36 4.95 -10.27 8.76
N PHE A 37 4.82 -9.76 9.97
CA PHE A 37 5.68 -8.69 10.45
C PHE A 37 7.05 -9.26 10.84
N THR A 38 8.12 -8.59 10.41
CA THR A 38 9.49 -8.95 10.78
C THR A 38 9.97 -8.04 11.90
N GLY A 39 10.56 -8.61 12.95
CA GLY A 39 10.97 -7.83 14.12
C GLY A 39 9.78 -7.43 14.98
N ASP A 40 9.46 -8.26 15.97
CA ASP A 40 8.43 -7.97 16.96
C ASP A 40 8.99 -7.00 18.01
N ALA A 41 9.03 -5.70 17.69
CA ALA A 41 9.42 -4.67 18.64
C ALA A 41 8.27 -4.24 19.57
N GLY A 42 7.10 -4.89 19.49
CA GLY A 42 5.89 -4.43 20.16
C GLY A 42 5.46 -3.04 19.69
N LEU A 43 4.47 -2.47 20.37
CA LEU A 43 4.13 -1.06 20.18
C LEU A 43 5.06 -0.17 21.02
N PRO A 44 5.48 0.99 20.50
CA PRO A 44 6.15 2.00 21.32
C PRO A 44 5.29 2.39 22.53
N ALA A 45 5.92 2.78 23.64
CA ALA A 45 5.20 3.08 24.89
C ALA A 45 4.16 4.21 24.70
N GLU A 46 4.45 5.21 23.86
CA GLU A 46 3.49 6.24 23.47
C GLU A 46 2.22 5.71 22.79
N CYS A 47 2.30 4.59 22.05
CA CYS A 47 1.15 3.95 21.42
C CYS A 47 0.30 3.19 22.45
N VAL A 48 0.95 2.56 23.44
CA VAL A 48 0.25 1.89 24.54
C VAL A 48 -0.56 2.91 25.35
N ASN A 49 0.00 4.09 25.61
CA ASN A 49 -0.70 5.18 26.30
C ASN A 49 -1.91 5.73 25.52
N LEU A 50 -1.90 5.57 24.19
CA LEU A 50 -3.02 5.91 23.31
C LEU A 50 -4.04 4.76 23.15
N ASN A 51 -3.85 3.65 23.86
CA ASN A 51 -4.65 2.43 23.74
C ASN A 51 -4.69 1.88 22.31
N VAL A 52 -3.63 2.10 21.54
CA VAL A 52 -3.46 1.56 20.19
C VAL A 52 -3.30 0.04 20.30
N GLN A 53 -4.03 -0.70 19.48
CA GLN A 53 -3.85 -2.15 19.36
C GLN A 53 -2.88 -2.46 18.22
N PRO A 54 -1.92 -3.37 18.41
CA PRO A 54 -1.04 -3.78 17.32
C PRO A 54 -1.84 -4.53 16.26
N LEU A 55 -1.43 -4.40 14.99
CA LEU A 55 -1.97 -5.26 13.96
C LEU A 55 -1.56 -6.71 14.24
N ALA A 56 -2.53 -7.62 14.18
CA ALA A 56 -2.29 -9.04 14.44
C ALA A 56 -1.37 -9.66 13.38
N GLU A 57 -0.59 -10.65 13.78
CA GLU A 57 0.14 -11.47 12.83
C GLU A 57 -0.83 -12.29 11.97
N GLY A 58 -0.61 -12.33 10.66
CA GLY A 58 -1.48 -13.03 9.72
C GLY A 58 -2.72 -12.23 9.31
N GLU A 59 -2.85 -10.96 9.76
CA GLU A 59 -3.91 -10.07 9.28
C GLU A 59 -3.86 -9.99 7.75
N VAL A 60 -5.01 -10.19 7.11
CA VAL A 60 -5.07 -10.31 5.65
C VAL A 60 -5.23 -8.95 5.01
N LEU A 61 -4.24 -8.54 4.21
CA LEU A 61 -4.36 -7.45 3.26
C LEU A 61 -5.02 -7.98 1.99
N ASN A 62 -6.26 -7.59 1.72
CA ASN A 62 -6.92 -7.92 0.46
C ASN A 62 -6.78 -6.74 -0.50
N ILE A 63 -6.11 -6.96 -1.64
CA ILE A 63 -5.87 -5.93 -2.67
C ILE A 63 -6.77 -6.21 -3.87
N GLN A 64 -7.43 -5.17 -4.35
CA GLN A 64 -8.25 -5.18 -5.55
C GLN A 64 -7.86 -3.99 -6.43
N ARG A 65 -8.18 -4.09 -7.73
CA ARG A 65 -8.05 -2.99 -8.66
C ARG A 65 -9.43 -2.49 -9.05
N THR A 66 -9.63 -1.19 -9.00
CA THR A 66 -10.86 -0.56 -9.49
C THR A 66 -10.73 -0.18 -10.96
N GLU A 67 -11.86 0.10 -11.58
CA GLU A 67 -11.91 0.72 -12.90
C GLU A 67 -11.08 2.03 -12.88
N GLY A 68 -10.18 2.20 -13.85
CA GLY A 68 -9.24 3.33 -13.91
C GLY A 68 -7.85 3.11 -13.29
N GLY A 69 -7.51 1.88 -12.87
CA GLY A 69 -6.13 1.51 -12.51
C GLY A 69 -5.74 1.76 -11.05
N MET A 70 -6.61 2.40 -10.27
CA MET A 70 -6.41 2.61 -8.82
C MET A 70 -6.49 1.27 -8.06
N LEU A 71 -5.66 1.15 -7.03
CA LEU A 71 -5.71 0.03 -6.10
C LEU A 71 -6.57 0.37 -4.89
N THR A 72 -7.39 -0.59 -4.50
CA THR A 72 -8.07 -0.61 -3.22
C THR A 72 -7.52 -1.75 -2.37
N GLY A 73 -7.47 -1.53 -1.07
CA GLY A 73 -7.02 -2.50 -0.08
C GLY A 73 -8.01 -2.59 1.05
N THR A 74 -8.08 -3.71 1.74
CA THR A 74 -8.72 -3.81 3.06
C THR A 74 -7.76 -4.50 4.02
N LEU A 75 -7.53 -3.90 5.19
CA LEU A 75 -6.68 -4.44 6.24
C LEU A 75 -7.31 -4.20 7.61
N ALA A 76 -7.58 -5.26 8.39
CA ALA A 76 -8.27 -5.15 9.68
C ALA A 76 -9.56 -4.29 9.62
N GLY A 77 -10.33 -4.42 8.54
CA GLY A 77 -11.55 -3.64 8.30
C GLY A 77 -11.34 -2.18 7.87
N VAL A 78 -10.09 -1.73 7.72
CA VAL A 78 -9.75 -0.41 7.22
C VAL A 78 -9.66 -0.45 5.70
N ALA A 79 -10.48 0.36 5.04
CA ALA A 79 -10.38 0.58 3.61
C ALA A 79 -9.13 1.42 3.30
N LEU A 80 -8.31 0.92 2.40
CA LEU A 80 -7.10 1.54 1.89
C LEU A 80 -7.29 1.86 0.41
N THR A 81 -6.68 2.94 -0.06
CA THR A 81 -6.63 3.31 -1.47
C THR A 81 -5.22 3.71 -1.86
N GLY A 82 -4.88 3.50 -3.13
CA GLY A 82 -3.60 3.93 -3.64
C GLY A 82 -3.34 3.42 -5.04
N GLN A 83 -2.08 3.09 -5.31
CA GLN A 83 -1.61 2.85 -6.67
C GLN A 83 -0.42 1.89 -6.69
N VAL A 84 -0.23 1.26 -7.85
CA VAL A 84 0.95 0.47 -8.20
C VAL A 84 1.71 1.20 -9.29
N TYR A 85 3.03 1.12 -9.22
CA TYR A 85 3.96 1.69 -10.18
C TYR A 85 4.44 0.59 -11.14
N ALA A 86 4.93 0.99 -12.31
CA ALA A 86 5.44 0.04 -13.30
C ALA A 86 6.61 -0.83 -12.79
N THR A 87 7.31 -0.36 -11.76
CA THR A 87 8.40 -1.08 -11.08
C THR A 87 7.92 -2.25 -10.21
N GLY A 88 6.62 -2.37 -9.95
CA GLY A 88 6.07 -3.31 -8.95
C GLY A 88 5.96 -2.73 -7.55
N ASP A 89 6.46 -1.51 -7.32
CA ASP A 89 6.19 -0.79 -6.08
C ASP A 89 4.72 -0.43 -5.97
N LEU A 90 4.18 -0.44 -4.76
CA LEU A 90 2.81 -0.04 -4.48
C LEU A 90 2.75 0.75 -3.19
N THR A 91 1.77 1.65 -3.13
CA THR A 91 1.43 2.40 -1.93
C THR A 91 -0.06 2.33 -1.69
N LEU A 92 -0.46 2.02 -0.46
CA LEU A 92 -1.85 1.98 -0.02
C LEU A 92 -1.98 2.81 1.25
N THR A 93 -2.93 3.74 1.29
CA THR A 93 -3.19 4.59 2.43
C THR A 93 -4.66 4.53 2.80
N GLY A 94 -4.98 4.52 4.09
CA GLY A 94 -6.35 4.62 4.54
C GLY A 94 -6.47 5.21 5.93
N VAL A 95 -7.67 5.69 6.22
CA VAL A 95 -8.03 6.27 7.50
C VAL A 95 -9.16 5.40 8.06
N PRO A 96 -8.96 4.70 9.19
CA PRO A 96 -10.03 3.95 9.82
C PRO A 96 -11.21 4.87 10.15
N PRO A 97 -12.44 4.36 10.17
CA PRO A 97 -13.55 5.12 10.71
C PRO A 97 -13.22 5.57 12.14
N PRO A 98 -13.60 6.81 12.52
CA PRO A 98 -13.31 7.31 13.86
C PRO A 98 -13.92 6.39 14.91
N SER A 99 -13.11 5.96 15.88
CA SER A 99 -13.59 5.15 16.98
C SER A 99 -14.69 5.88 17.76
N SER A 100 -15.74 5.14 18.14
CA SER A 100 -16.90 5.68 18.88
C SER A 100 -16.53 6.34 20.21
N ASP A 101 -15.35 6.03 20.75
CA ASP A 101 -14.78 6.61 21.98
C ASP A 101 -14.16 8.02 21.77
N GLY A 102 -14.27 8.60 20.57
CA GLY A 102 -13.92 10.00 20.28
C GLY A 102 -12.44 10.35 20.40
N GLY A 103 -11.54 9.36 20.42
CA GLY A 103 -10.19 9.55 20.95
C GLY A 103 -9.05 9.65 19.94
N VAL A 104 -8.95 8.72 18.98
CA VAL A 104 -7.68 8.53 18.24
C VAL A 104 -7.92 8.64 16.73
N SER A 105 -7.39 9.70 16.13
CA SER A 105 -7.23 9.80 14.69
C SER A 105 -6.10 8.88 14.25
N THR A 106 -6.35 8.08 13.23
CA THR A 106 -5.44 7.03 12.77
C THR A 106 -5.24 7.13 11.26
N VAL A 107 -4.02 6.98 10.79
CA VAL A 107 -3.71 6.85 9.35
C VAL A 107 -2.82 5.64 9.16
N TYR A 108 -3.21 4.74 8.27
CA TYR A 108 -2.41 3.60 7.84
C TYR A 108 -1.81 3.87 6.49
N THR A 109 -0.53 3.60 6.34
CA THR A 109 0.21 3.66 5.08
C THR A 109 1.00 2.38 4.92
N LEU A 110 0.86 1.71 3.79
CA LEU A 110 1.65 0.56 3.39
C LEU A 110 2.42 0.93 2.15
N ASN A 111 3.74 0.80 2.22
CA ASN A 111 4.62 0.88 1.07
C ASN A 111 5.23 -0.51 0.89
N ALA A 112 5.06 -1.10 -0.30
CA ALA A 112 5.57 -2.43 -0.56
C ALA A 112 6.07 -2.55 -1.99
N THR A 113 6.95 -3.49 -2.21
CA THR A 113 7.38 -3.94 -3.54
C THR A 113 6.79 -5.32 -3.77
N HIS A 114 6.10 -5.47 -4.90
CA HIS A 114 5.62 -6.75 -5.38
C HIS A 114 6.73 -7.51 -6.10
N THR A 115 6.88 -8.79 -5.78
CA THR A 115 7.79 -9.72 -6.44
C THR A 115 7.00 -10.93 -6.93
N GLY A 116 7.19 -11.30 -8.20
CA GLY A 116 6.50 -12.42 -8.84
C GLY A 116 6.06 -12.09 -10.26
N GLY A 117 6.23 -13.02 -11.19
CA GLY A 117 5.92 -12.82 -12.61
C GLY A 117 4.47 -13.20 -12.97
N PRO A 118 3.93 -12.66 -14.07
CA PRO A 118 2.63 -13.10 -14.62
C PRO A 118 2.66 -14.57 -15.07
N GLU A 119 3.84 -15.10 -15.37
CA GLU A 119 4.10 -16.46 -15.83
C GLU A 119 3.87 -17.56 -14.77
N ASP A 120 3.78 -17.20 -13.48
CA ASP A 120 3.46 -18.15 -12.40
C ASP A 120 1.95 -18.24 -12.09
N GLY A 121 1.08 -17.62 -12.90
CA GLY A 121 -0.37 -17.64 -12.68
C GLY A 121 -0.83 -16.94 -11.39
N GLY A 122 0.06 -16.14 -10.78
CA GLY A 122 -0.18 -15.39 -9.55
C GLY A 122 0.07 -16.17 -8.25
N VAL A 123 0.34 -17.48 -8.31
CA VAL A 123 0.58 -18.31 -7.12
C VAL A 123 2.05 -18.17 -6.70
N GLY A 124 2.31 -17.62 -5.51
CA GLY A 124 3.68 -17.36 -5.03
C GLY A 124 4.18 -15.92 -5.22
N SER A 125 3.37 -15.03 -5.79
CA SER A 125 3.63 -13.59 -5.70
C SER A 125 3.75 -13.15 -4.25
N SER A 126 4.71 -12.29 -3.95
CA SER A 126 4.97 -11.82 -2.60
C SER A 126 5.05 -10.30 -2.55
N LEU A 127 4.71 -9.74 -1.39
CA LEU A 127 4.90 -8.35 -1.04
C LEU A 127 5.96 -8.28 0.04
N SER A 128 6.89 -7.35 -0.09
CA SER A 128 7.83 -6.98 0.96
C SER A 128 7.79 -5.48 1.13
N GLY A 129 7.66 -5.00 2.35
CA GLY A 129 7.41 -3.59 2.57
C GLY A 129 7.44 -3.16 4.01
N ASN A 130 6.92 -1.96 4.25
CA ASN A 130 6.76 -1.38 5.57
C ASN A 130 5.33 -0.88 5.78
N PHE A 131 4.74 -1.30 6.89
CA PHE A 131 3.48 -0.76 7.40
C PHE A 131 3.80 0.40 8.35
N THR A 132 3.14 1.53 8.14
CA THR A 132 3.20 2.69 9.03
C THR A 132 1.81 3.01 9.55
N GLY A 133 1.66 3.11 10.87
CA GLY A 133 0.45 3.58 11.53
C GLY A 133 0.74 4.88 12.28
N GLN A 134 0.04 5.96 11.93
CA GLN A 134 0.13 7.24 12.64
C GLN A 134 -1.11 7.42 13.49
N PHE A 135 -0.93 7.64 14.78
CA PHE A 135 -2.01 7.75 15.76
C PHE A 135 -1.91 9.09 16.48
N SER A 136 -3.04 9.76 16.67
CA SER A 136 -3.06 11.01 17.43
C SER A 136 -4.37 11.20 18.20
N ARG A 137 -4.26 11.77 19.40
CA ARG A 137 -5.41 12.10 20.26
C ARG A 137 -5.27 13.50 20.79
N VAL A 138 -6.34 14.27 20.70
CA VAL A 138 -6.44 15.56 21.38
C VAL A 138 -6.94 15.31 22.81
N GLN A 139 -6.23 15.83 23.80
CA GLN A 139 -6.58 15.76 25.21
C GLN A 139 -6.42 17.15 25.84
N GLY A 140 -7.52 17.86 26.01
CA GLY A 140 -7.50 19.26 26.47
C GLY A 140 -6.79 20.16 25.47
N THR A 141 -5.72 20.82 25.89
CA THR A 141 -4.87 21.69 25.04
C THR A 141 -3.67 20.96 24.42
N SER A 142 -3.48 19.68 24.74
CA SER A 142 -2.33 18.89 24.29
C SER A 142 -2.74 17.84 23.24
N ALA A 143 -1.81 17.51 22.34
CA ALA A 143 -1.97 16.44 21.36
C ALA A 143 -0.96 15.33 21.64
N LEU A 144 -1.45 14.14 21.96
CA LEU A 144 -0.65 12.93 22.06
C LEU A 144 -0.51 12.34 20.65
N ARG A 145 0.69 11.89 20.29
CA ARG A 145 0.99 11.29 18.98
C ARG A 145 1.84 10.04 19.17
N CYS A 146 1.59 9.03 18.36
CA CYS A 146 2.45 7.86 18.24
C CYS A 146 2.57 7.45 16.77
N ASN A 147 3.73 6.95 16.37
CA ASN A 147 3.95 6.34 15.07
C ASN A 147 4.46 4.92 15.25
N VAL A 148 3.89 3.99 14.50
CA VAL A 148 4.32 2.59 14.41
C VAL A 148 4.88 2.41 13.01
N ALA A 149 6.06 1.82 12.90
CA ALA A 149 6.62 1.36 11.64
C ALA A 149 7.03 -0.09 11.80
N ARG A 150 6.48 -0.98 10.98
CA ARG A 150 6.77 -2.41 11.02
C ARG A 150 7.08 -2.92 9.61
N PRO A 151 8.28 -3.46 9.37
CA PRO A 151 8.54 -4.16 8.12
C PRO A 151 7.69 -5.43 8.08
N PHE A 152 7.24 -5.79 6.89
CA PHE A 152 6.44 -6.98 6.67
C PHE A 152 6.82 -7.69 5.38
N THR A 153 6.54 -8.99 5.35
CA THR A 153 6.43 -9.78 4.13
C THR A 153 5.04 -10.39 4.05
N ALA A 154 4.58 -10.68 2.85
CA ALA A 154 3.32 -11.38 2.66
C ALA A 154 3.38 -12.19 1.36
N THR A 155 2.80 -13.38 1.35
CA THR A 155 2.73 -14.21 0.14
C THR A 155 1.26 -14.36 -0.23
N ARG A 156 0.96 -14.19 -1.52
CA ARG A 156 -0.40 -14.28 -2.06
C ARG A 156 -0.97 -15.68 -1.84
N GLN A 157 -2.22 -15.74 -1.36
CA GLN A 157 -3.03 -16.95 -1.25
C GLN A 157 -3.87 -17.21 -2.50
#